data_AF-A0A6A0H8W2-F1
#
_entry.id   AF-A0A6A0H8W2-F1
#
_cell.length_a   1.000
_cell.length_b   1.000
_cell.length_c   1.000
_cell.angle_alpha   90.00
_cell.angle_beta   90.00
_cell.angle_gamma   90.00
#
_symmetry.space_group_name_H-M   'P 1'
#
loop_
_entity.id
_entity.type
_entity.pdbx_description
1 polymer ?
#
loop_
_entity_poly.entity_id
_entity_poly.type
_entity_poly.pdbx_seq_one_letter_code
_entity_poly.pdbx_strand_id
1 'polypeptide(L)'
;MFVELCELKESSMGLEWRQTARWIKYEESVEGVHSDRWGKPHVAFLNFHSLFSLRKGLDRGDSSLFGTGAVLLDLEETDLTGIVNRIVEYMIARDQIPGDQKEATTSTLLARVRHVNETSFAVARRESRTTL
;
A
#
# COMPACT_ATOMS: atom_id res chain seq x y z
N MET A 1 13.00 -11.26 -2.58
CA MET A 1 12.12 -10.08 -2.67
C MET A 1 10.92 -10.34 -1.78
N PHE A 2 10.58 -9.37 -0.94
CA PHE A 2 9.35 -9.36 -0.14
C PHE A 2 8.43 -8.29 -0.73
N VAL A 3 7.14 -8.57 -0.80
CA VAL A 3 6.13 -7.63 -1.30
C VAL A 3 4.96 -7.59 -0.33
N GLU A 4 4.46 -6.40 -0.05
CA GLU A 4 3.24 -6.17 0.74
C GLU A 4 2.23 -5.39 -0.11
N LEU A 5 0.95 -5.71 0.07
CA LEU A 5 -0.17 -4.95 -0.49
C LEU A 5 -0.91 -4.29 0.67
N CYS A 6 -1.07 -2.97 0.56
CA CYS A 6 -1.90 -2.18 1.45
C CYS A 6 -3.03 -1.51 0.67
N GLU A 7 -4.21 -1.48 1.27
CA GLU A 7 -5.39 -0.80 0.75
C GLU A 7 -5.77 0.36 1.68
N LEU A 8 -6.11 1.50 1.10
CA LEU A 8 -6.64 2.64 1.86
C LEU A 8 -8.06 2.32 2.34
N LYS A 9 -8.29 2.41 3.65
CA LYS A 9 -9.60 2.16 4.28
C LYS A 9 -9.94 3.28 5.25
N GLU A 10 -11.23 3.53 5.43
CA GLU A 10 -11.73 4.42 6.46
C GLU A 10 -11.64 3.76 7.85
N SER A 11 -11.28 4.55 8.85
CA SER A 11 -11.21 4.16 10.25
C SER A 11 -11.87 5.23 11.13
N SER A 12 -12.02 4.95 12.42
CA SER A 12 -12.51 5.93 13.39
C SER A 12 -11.61 7.15 13.54
N MET A 13 -10.34 7.08 13.12
CA MET A 13 -9.37 8.18 13.17
C MET A 13 -9.08 8.78 11.78
N GLY A 14 -9.88 8.45 10.76
CA GLY A 14 -9.69 8.91 9.38
C GLY A 14 -9.18 7.81 8.45
N LEU A 15 -8.56 8.19 7.34
CA LEU A 15 -8.03 7.25 6.35
C LEU A 15 -6.73 6.61 6.85
N GLU A 16 -6.60 5.29 6.68
CA GLU A 16 -5.38 4.53 6.98
C GLU A 16 -5.12 3.47 5.91
N TRP A 17 -3.85 3.17 5.65
CA TRP A 17 -3.44 2.07 4.78
C TRP A 17 -3.43 0.78 5.58
N ARG A 18 -4.32 -0.16 5.28
CA ARG A 18 -4.35 -1.48 5.93
C ARG A 18 -3.66 -2.50 5.06
N GLN A 19 -2.73 -3.24 5.64
CA GLN A 19 -2.13 -4.39 4.98
C GLN A 19 -3.18 -5.47 4.72
N THR A 20 -3.30 -5.94 3.48
CA THR A 20 -4.31 -6.93 3.07
C THR A 20 -3.71 -8.21 2.50
N ALA A 21 -2.49 -8.14 1.94
CA ALA A 21 -1.77 -9.30 1.43
C ALA A 21 -0.25 -9.12 1.52
N ARG A 22 0.49 -10.23 1.43
CA ARG A 22 1.94 -10.25 1.34
C ARG A 22 2.44 -11.44 0.52
N TRP A 23 3.63 -11.30 -0.07
CA TRP A 23 4.28 -12.35 -0.85
C TRP A 23 5.72 -12.59 -0.40
N ILE A 24 5.99 -13.84 -0.01
CA ILE A 24 7.34 -14.40 0.14
C ILE A 24 7.32 -15.77 -0.53
N LYS A 25 7.59 -15.80 -1.83
CA LYS A 25 7.38 -16.95 -2.75
C LYS A 25 5.89 -17.31 -2.95
N TYR A 26 5.14 -17.44 -1.86
CA TYR A 26 3.69 -17.69 -1.84
C TYR A 26 2.94 -16.45 -1.38
N GLU A 27 1.67 -16.36 -1.78
CA GLU A 27 0.71 -15.34 -1.36
C GLU A 27 0.06 -15.73 -0.03
N GLU A 28 -0.05 -14.76 0.87
CA GLU A 28 -0.90 -14.83 2.05
C GLU A 28 -1.79 -13.57 2.08
N SER A 29 -3.08 -13.74 2.31
CA SER A 29 -4.06 -12.66 2.44
C SER A 29 -4.67 -12.64 3.85
N VAL A 30 -5.15 -11.48 4.29
CA VAL A 30 -5.79 -11.34 5.61
C VAL A 30 -7.19 -11.95 5.58
N GLU A 31 -7.49 -12.83 6.54
CA GLU A 31 -8.78 -13.51 6.66
C GLU A 31 -9.82 -12.59 7.34
N GLY A 32 -10.86 -12.18 6.61
CA GLY A 32 -12.05 -11.52 7.16
C GLY A 32 -11.86 -10.06 7.62
N VAL A 33 -12.97 -9.38 7.95
CA VAL A 33 -12.99 -7.94 8.31
C VAL A 33 -12.53 -7.67 9.75
N HIS A 34 -12.47 -8.70 10.60
CA HIS A 34 -12.21 -8.58 12.05
C HIS A 34 -11.17 -9.54 12.60
N SER A 35 -10.54 -10.35 11.75
CA SER A 35 -9.45 -11.22 12.18
C SER A 35 -8.16 -10.66 11.60
N ASP A 36 -7.31 -10.12 12.47
CA ASP A 36 -5.93 -9.73 12.14
C ASP A 36 -5.10 -11.02 11.95
N ARG A 37 -5.55 -11.93 11.07
CA ARG A 37 -4.99 -13.28 10.87
C ARG A 37 -4.66 -13.50 9.40
N TRP A 38 -3.48 -14.03 9.17
CA TRP A 38 -3.04 -14.47 7.84
C TRP A 38 -3.72 -15.79 7.46
N GLY A 39 -4.21 -15.85 6.21
CA GLY A 39 -4.65 -17.07 5.58
C GLY A 39 -3.49 -18.00 5.21
N LYS A 40 -3.82 -19.19 4.71
CA LYS A 40 -2.81 -20.17 4.33
C LYS A 40 -2.00 -19.69 3.11
N PRO A 41 -0.67 -19.92 3.09
CA PRO A 41 0.14 -19.60 1.94
C PRO A 41 -0.31 -20.40 0.73
N HIS A 42 -0.48 -19.74 -0.41
CA HIS A 42 -0.91 -20.36 -1.66
C HIS A 42 -0.24 -19.73 -2.88
N VAL A 43 -0.37 -20.37 -4.04
CA VAL A 43 0.10 -19.80 -5.30
C VAL A 43 -0.89 -18.73 -5.74
N ALA A 44 -0.38 -17.52 -5.99
CA ALA A 44 -1.19 -16.38 -6.43
C ALA A 44 -1.99 -16.72 -7.70
N PHE A 45 -3.27 -16.35 -7.72
CA PHE A 45 -4.11 -16.43 -8.90
C PHE A 45 -4.48 -15.03 -9.38
N LEU A 46 -4.14 -14.71 -10.62
CA LEU A 46 -4.42 -13.40 -11.22
C LEU A 46 -5.57 -13.51 -12.20
N ASN A 47 -6.54 -12.59 -12.09
CA ASN A 47 -7.60 -12.50 -13.08
C ASN A 47 -7.13 -11.74 -14.34
N PHE A 48 -7.72 -12.07 -15.49
CA PHE A 48 -7.34 -11.50 -16.79
C PHE A 48 -7.51 -9.97 -16.85
N HIS A 49 -8.58 -9.44 -16.25
CA HIS A 49 -8.84 -8.00 -16.25
C HIS A 49 -7.77 -7.22 -15.49
N SER A 50 -7.32 -7.73 -14.35
CA SER A 50 -6.24 -7.14 -13.55
C SER A 50 -4.93 -7.07 -14.31
N LEU A 51 -4.59 -8.10 -15.09
CA LEU A 51 -3.39 -8.10 -15.94
C LEU A 51 -3.46 -7.04 -17.04
N PHE A 52 -4.63 -6.88 -17.66
CA PHE A 52 -4.82 -5.86 -18.69
C PHE A 52 -4.78 -4.44 -18.13
N SER A 53 -5.40 -4.21 -16.97
CA SER A 53 -5.33 -2.93 -16.26
C SER A 53 -3.91 -2.60 -15.83
N LEU A 54 -3.16 -3.59 -15.33
CA LEU A 54 -1.74 -3.42 -14.97
C LEU A 54 -0.91 -3.04 -16.20
N ARG A 55 -1.10 -3.73 -17.33
CA ARG A 55 -0.41 -3.39 -18.58
C ARG A 55 -0.69 -1.95 -18.98
N LYS A 56 -1.95 -1.50 -18.97
CA LYS A 56 -2.31 -0.11 -19.29
C LYS A 56 -1.62 0.90 -18.37
N GLY A 57 -1.52 0.62 -17.07
CA GLY A 57 -0.84 1.49 -16.12
C GLY A 57 0.68 1.58 -16.33
N LEU A 58 1.31 0.51 -16.83
CA LEU A 58 2.75 0.48 -17.09
C LEU A 58 3.15 0.93 -18.50
N ASP A 59 2.21 0.89 -19.46
CA ASP A 59 2.50 1.17 -20.85
C ASP A 59 2.87 2.64 -21.04
N ARG A 60 4.07 2.88 -21.57
CA ARG A 60 4.60 4.22 -21.89
C ARG A 60 4.09 4.74 -23.24
N GLY A 61 3.27 3.96 -23.95
CA GLY A 61 2.83 4.23 -25.30
C GLY A 61 1.87 5.41 -25.48
N ASP A 62 1.92 5.97 -26.68
CA ASP A 62 1.20 7.11 -27.28
C ASP A 62 -0.33 6.90 -27.45
N SER A 63 -0.95 6.07 -26.59
CA SER A 63 -2.39 5.86 -26.67
C SER A 63 -3.11 7.01 -25.96
N SER A 64 -3.40 8.06 -26.73
CA SER A 64 -4.12 9.29 -26.36
C SER A 64 -5.46 9.07 -25.61
N LEU A 65 -5.96 7.83 -25.50
CA LEU A 65 -7.24 7.49 -24.88
C LEU A 65 -7.13 7.06 -23.40
N PHE A 66 -5.96 6.65 -22.92
CA PHE A 66 -5.75 6.30 -21.51
C PHE A 66 -4.41 6.86 -21.06
N GLY A 67 -4.41 7.79 -20.08
CA GLY A 67 -3.19 8.39 -19.56
C GLY A 67 -2.18 7.33 -19.12
N THR A 68 -0.94 7.45 -19.58
CA THR A 68 0.21 6.65 -19.13
C THR A 68 0.32 6.72 -17.60
N GLY A 69 0.61 5.62 -16.89
CA GLY A 69 0.89 5.69 -15.44
C GLY A 69 2.19 6.41 -15.10
N ALA A 70 2.36 6.80 -13.84
CA ALA A 70 3.59 7.44 -13.37
C ALA A 70 4.70 6.41 -13.19
N VAL A 71 5.78 6.54 -13.98
CA VAL A 71 6.95 5.65 -13.91
C VAL A 71 8.21 6.50 -13.75
N LEU A 72 8.73 6.57 -12.53
CA LEU A 72 9.99 7.24 -12.19
C LEU A 72 11.02 6.16 -11.85
N LEU A 73 12.12 6.13 -12.59
CA LEU A 73 13.24 5.22 -12.34
C LEU A 73 14.43 6.03 -11.80
N ASP A 74 15.32 5.36 -11.07
CA ASP A 74 16.55 5.95 -10.52
C ASP A 74 16.30 7.20 -9.67
N LEU A 75 15.21 7.17 -8.87
CA LEU A 75 14.87 8.25 -7.96
C LEU A 75 15.93 8.39 -6.85
N GLU A 76 16.37 9.62 -6.60
CA GLU A 76 17.39 9.91 -5.58
C GLU A 76 16.85 9.89 -4.14
N GLU A 77 15.54 10.06 -3.96
CA GLU A 77 14.89 10.14 -2.65
C GLU A 77 14.90 8.77 -1.95
N THR A 78 15.26 8.76 -0.66
CA THR A 78 15.39 7.53 0.14
C THR A 78 14.31 7.34 1.20
N ASP A 79 13.51 8.37 1.46
CA ASP A 79 12.43 8.34 2.44
C ASP A 79 11.04 8.47 1.77
N LEU A 80 10.02 7.98 2.45
CA LEU A 80 8.65 7.94 1.90
C LEU A 80 8.13 9.34 1.55
N THR A 81 8.44 10.35 2.36
CA THR A 81 7.96 11.73 2.14
C THR A 81 8.57 12.31 0.87
N GLY A 82 9.89 12.17 0.68
CA GLY A 82 10.59 12.56 -0.55
C GLY A 82 10.01 11.84 -1.78
N ILE A 83 9.84 10.52 -1.69
CA ILE A 83 9.28 9.70 -2.78
C ILE A 83 7.87 10.16 -3.15
N VAL A 84 6.97 10.33 -2.16
CA VAL A 84 5.59 10.78 -2.37
C VAL A 84 5.55 12.15 -3.03
N ASN A 85 6.35 13.11 -2.55
CA ASN A 85 6.39 14.44 -3.13
C ASN A 85 6.80 14.42 -4.61
N ARG A 86 7.84 13.63 -4.96
CA ARG A 86 8.29 13.49 -6.35
C ARG A 86 7.23 12.84 -7.24
N ILE A 87 6.55 11.82 -6.76
CA ILE A 87 5.47 11.15 -7.50
C ILE A 87 4.32 12.14 -7.74
N VAL A 88 3.86 12.86 -6.72
CA VAL A 88 2.74 13.81 -6.83
C VAL A 88 3.09 14.95 -7.79
N GLU A 89 4.31 15.51 -7.71
CA GLU A 89 4.77 16.55 -8.64
C GLU A 89 4.83 16.05 -10.08
N TYR A 90 5.31 14.83 -10.30
CA TYR A 90 5.31 14.20 -11.61
C TYR A 90 3.88 13.99 -12.14
N MET A 91 2.96 13.54 -11.29
CA MET A 91 1.57 13.31 -11.67
C MET A 91 0.84 14.60 -12.06
N ILE A 92 1.10 15.71 -11.36
CA ILE A 92 0.58 17.03 -11.72
C ILE A 92 1.19 17.51 -13.05
N ALA A 93 2.51 17.38 -13.22
CA ALA A 93 3.20 17.82 -14.44
C ALA A 93 2.75 17.08 -15.71
N ARG A 94 2.12 15.90 -15.57
CA ARG A 94 1.56 15.10 -16.66
C ARG A 94 0.03 15.14 -16.72
N ASP A 95 -0.59 16.09 -16.02
CA ASP A 95 -2.05 16.27 -15.95
C ASP A 95 -2.80 14.98 -15.54
N GLN A 96 -2.17 14.10 -14.76
CA GLN A 96 -2.79 12.88 -14.24
C GLN A 96 -3.67 13.17 -13.03
N ILE A 97 -3.31 14.20 -12.25
CA ILE A 97 -4.11 14.75 -11.17
C ILE A 97 -4.08 16.28 -11.27
N PRO A 98 -5.17 16.97 -10.91
CA PRO A 98 -5.17 18.42 -10.93
C PRO A 98 -4.37 18.98 -9.75
N GLY A 99 -3.77 20.16 -9.94
CA GLY A 99 -2.82 20.74 -8.97
C GLY A 99 -3.45 21.12 -7.63
N ASP A 100 -4.75 21.37 -7.58
CA ASP A 100 -5.52 21.60 -6.34
C ASP A 100 -5.63 20.35 -5.46
N GLN A 101 -5.49 19.16 -6.05
CA GLN A 101 -5.48 17.89 -5.31
C GLN A 101 -4.10 17.51 -4.75
N LYS A 102 -3.07 18.35 -4.93
CA LYS A 102 -1.71 18.08 -4.44
C LYS A 102 -1.70 17.69 -2.97
N GLU A 103 -2.24 18.55 -2.12
CA GLU A 103 -2.20 18.37 -0.66
C GLU A 103 -3.02 17.16 -0.20
N ALA A 104 -4.21 16.97 -0.78
CA ALA A 104 -5.07 15.83 -0.49
C ALA A 104 -4.41 14.50 -0.88
N THR A 105 -3.77 14.45 -2.06
CA THR A 105 -3.05 13.26 -2.54
C THR A 105 -1.84 12.95 -1.68
N THR A 106 -1.01 13.96 -1.38
CA THR A 106 0.16 13.80 -0.50
C THR A 106 -0.25 13.32 0.89
N SER A 107 -1.26 13.93 1.50
CA SER A 107 -1.75 13.53 2.83
C SER A 107 -2.31 12.11 2.84
N THR A 108 -2.98 11.70 1.77
CA THR A 108 -3.50 10.33 1.62
C THR A 108 -2.37 9.31 1.47
N LEU A 109 -1.36 9.59 0.64
CA LEU A 109 -0.22 8.70 0.44
C LEU A 109 0.67 8.58 1.70
N LEU A 110 0.71 9.62 2.54
CA LEU A 110 1.43 9.64 3.81
C LEU A 110 0.57 9.22 5.02
N ALA A 111 -0.67 8.78 4.79
CA ALA A 111 -1.53 8.28 5.85
C ALA A 111 -0.87 7.11 6.59
N ARG A 112 -1.24 6.92 7.85
CA ARG A 112 -0.68 5.85 8.68
C ARG A 112 -0.89 4.49 8.01
N VAL A 113 0.16 3.66 8.00
CA VAL A 113 0.07 2.25 7.67
C VAL A 113 -0.22 1.45 8.93
N ARG A 114 -1.16 0.51 8.83
CA ARG A 114 -1.53 -0.44 9.87
C ARG A 114 -1.20 -1.84 9.39
N HIS A 115 -0.18 -2.44 10.00
CA HIS A 115 0.18 -3.84 9.78
C HIS A 115 -0.67 -4.78 10.64
N VAL A 116 -0.90 -5.99 10.13
CA VAL A 116 -1.72 -7.03 10.80
C VAL A 116 -1.23 -7.35 12.22
N ASN A 117 0.08 -7.28 12.46
CA ASN A 117 0.68 -7.64 13.74
C ASN A 117 0.88 -6.47 14.72
N GLU A 118 0.52 -5.23 14.37
CA GLU A 118 0.67 -4.07 15.28
C GLU A 118 -0.15 -4.19 16.57
N THR A 119 -1.24 -4.96 16.55
CA THR A 119 -2.11 -5.18 17.73
C THR A 119 -1.52 -6.19 18.73
N SER A 120 -0.49 -6.97 18.35
CA SER A 120 -0.03 -8.13 19.14
C SER A 120 1.06 -7.85 20.18
N PHE A 121 1.61 -6.63 20.27
CA PHE A 121 2.71 -6.32 21.20
C PHE A 121 2.29 -5.71 22.54
N ALA A 122 0.99 -5.63 22.85
CA ALA A 122 0.54 -5.43 24.22
C ALA A 122 0.67 -6.75 25.02
N VAL A 123 1.89 -7.29 25.12
CA VAL A 123 2.20 -8.35 26.09
C VAL A 123 2.10 -7.71 27.46
N ALA A 124 0.97 -7.92 28.14
CA ALA A 124 0.84 -7.62 29.55
C ALA A 124 2.00 -8.32 30.27
N ARG A 125 2.94 -7.51 30.78
CA ARG A 125 4.08 -7.97 31.56
C ARG A 125 3.53 -8.62 32.83
N ARG A 126 3.34 -9.93 32.77
CA ARG A 126 2.83 -10.72 33.89
C ARG A 126 3.96 -10.79 34.91
N GLU A 127 3.93 -9.92 35.91
CA GLU A 127 4.86 -10.00 37.04
C GLU A 127 4.63 -11.33 37.76
N SER A 128 5.63 -12.20 37.69
CA SER A 128 5.65 -13.45 38.46
C SER A 128 5.80 -13.11 39.95
N ARG A 129 4.69 -13.10 40.68
CA ARG A 129 4.73 -13.18 42.15
C ARG A 129 5.19 -14.57 42.55
N THR A 130 6.45 -14.67 42.95
CA THR A 130 6.91 -15.80 43.77
C THR A 130 6.59 -15.45 45.21
N THR A 131 5.60 -16.11 45.80
CA THR A 131 5.40 -16.12 47.25
C THR A 131 6.33 -17.16 47.86
N LEU A 132 7.23 -16.72 48.73
CA LEU A 132 7.85 -17.57 49.75
C LEU A 132 6.92 -17.68 50.96
#